data_AF-A0A662UBV4-F1
#
_entry.id   AF-A0A662UBV4-F1
#
_cell.length_a   1.000
_cell.length_b   1.000
_cell.length_c   1.000
_cell.angle_alpha   90.00
_cell.angle_beta   90.00
_cell.angle_gamma   90.00
#
_symmetry.space_group_name_H-M   'P 1'
#
loop_
_entity.id
_entity.type
_entity.pdbx_description
1 polymer ?
#
loop_
_entity_poly.entity_id
_entity_poly.type
_entity_poly.pdbx_seq_one_letter_code
_entity_poly.pdbx_strand_id
1 'polypeptide(L)'
;MCKIIRMLIAKLLYKLLKRAFRVEGEMVFNSVINTKLVSTLGCKTMLLDLWYKVADLNTWKEIIQSDTLNLIKKWKRDVFDCDNFAIVFVGHVNELYEINSVGLAIGRVYDVNTGKFVGYHAFNVIVVKEGGDLEVYVYEPQTDGLAKASKRTKLGNWLYEVDWVIMG
;
A
#
# COMPACT_ATOMS: atom_id res chain seq x y z
N MET A 1 23.89 -2.41 28.73
CA MET A 1 23.80 -1.21 27.86
C MET A 1 22.69 -0.30 28.35
N CYS A 2 23.00 0.96 28.70
CA CYS A 2 22.04 1.93 29.25
C CYS A 2 20.91 2.26 28.25
N LYS A 3 19.69 2.54 28.74
CA LYS A 3 18.50 2.89 27.94
C LYS A 3 18.78 4.03 26.94
N ILE A 4 19.54 5.03 27.37
CA ILE A 4 19.91 6.19 26.55
C ILE A 4 20.76 5.76 25.34
N ILE A 5 21.75 4.89 25.55
CA ILE A 5 22.62 4.39 24.48
C ILE A 5 21.80 3.60 23.44
N ARG A 6 20.86 2.75 23.90
CA ARG A 6 19.94 2.03 23.00
C ARG A 6 19.12 2.97 22.12
N MET A 7 18.56 4.03 22.71
CA MET A 7 17.78 5.02 21.98
C MET A 7 18.62 5.80 20.96
N LEU A 8 19.84 6.16 21.31
CA LEU A 8 20.76 6.87 20.40
C LEU A 8 21.13 6.00 19.20
N ILE A 9 21.45 4.72 19.43
CA ILE A 9 21.73 3.76 18.35
C ILE A 9 20.52 3.61 17.44
N ALA A 10 19.33 3.39 18.01
CA ALA A 10 18.10 3.25 17.23
C ALA A 10 17.81 4.49 16.37
N LYS A 11 17.92 5.69 16.95
CA LYS A 11 17.74 6.96 16.22
C LYS A 11 18.74 7.12 15.08
N LEU A 12 20.00 6.76 15.31
CA LEU A 12 21.04 6.85 14.29
C LEU A 12 20.79 5.87 13.15
N LEU A 13 20.55 4.59 13.47
CA LEU A 13 20.24 3.56 12.47
C LEU A 13 19.02 3.94 11.65
N TYR A 14 17.97 4.39 12.30
CA TYR A 14 16.75 4.81 11.63
C TYR A 14 16.96 6.03 10.72
N LYS A 15 17.77 7.01 11.12
CA LYS A 15 18.15 8.13 10.26
C LYS A 15 18.95 7.68 9.03
N LEU A 16 19.79 6.66 9.18
CA LEU A 16 20.52 6.06 8.06
C LEU A 16 19.58 5.30 7.12
N LEU A 17 18.64 4.53 7.66
CA LEU A 17 17.61 3.82 6.89
C LEU A 17 16.79 4.82 6.05
N LYS A 18 16.21 5.85 6.67
CA LYS A 18 15.45 6.88 5.94
C LYS A 18 16.22 7.49 4.77
N ARG A 19 17.51 7.76 4.96
CA ARG A 19 18.35 8.31 3.89
C ARG A 19 18.63 7.30 2.78
N ALA A 20 18.77 6.02 3.12
CA ALA A 20 19.04 4.96 2.16
C ALA A 20 17.80 4.55 1.36
N PHE A 21 16.62 4.62 1.96
CA PHE A 21 15.36 4.19 1.36
C PHE A 21 14.53 5.31 0.75
N ARG A 22 14.90 6.57 0.94
CA ARG A 22 14.19 7.70 0.34
C ARG A 22 14.13 7.54 -1.18
N VAL A 23 12.92 7.67 -1.70
CA VAL A 23 12.64 7.60 -3.13
C VAL A 23 12.33 9.01 -3.65
N GLU A 24 12.80 9.33 -4.85
CA GLU A 24 12.38 10.54 -5.59
C GLU A 24 11.10 10.26 -6.40
N GLY A 25 10.29 11.27 -6.65
CA GLY A 25 8.98 11.08 -7.28
C GLY A 25 8.29 12.37 -7.66
N GLU A 26 7.31 12.27 -8.55
CA GLU A 26 6.51 13.39 -9.03
C GLU A 26 5.40 13.72 -8.03
N MET A 27 5.13 15.00 -7.80
CA MET A 27 4.01 15.43 -6.97
C MET A 27 2.75 15.58 -7.82
N VAL A 28 1.69 14.86 -7.46
CA VAL A 28 0.42 14.84 -8.16
C VAL A 28 -0.68 15.38 -7.26
N PHE A 29 -1.51 16.27 -7.79
CA PHE A 29 -2.60 16.88 -7.04
C PHE A 29 -3.72 15.88 -6.72
N ASN A 30 -4.36 16.04 -5.56
CA ASN A 30 -5.34 15.08 -5.06
C ASN A 30 -6.52 14.80 -6.01
N SER A 31 -6.97 15.77 -6.80
CA SER A 31 -8.09 15.58 -7.73
C SER A 31 -7.75 14.60 -8.85
N VAL A 32 -6.49 14.54 -9.27
CA VAL A 32 -5.99 13.60 -10.29
C VAL A 32 -5.94 12.18 -9.71
N ILE A 33 -5.39 12.03 -8.50
CA ILE A 33 -5.38 10.75 -7.76
C ILE A 33 -6.81 10.24 -7.57
N ASN A 34 -7.71 11.10 -7.09
CA ASN A 34 -9.11 10.78 -6.86
C ASN A 34 -9.78 10.28 -8.14
N THR A 35 -9.62 11.03 -9.24
CA THR A 35 -10.21 10.70 -10.53
C THR A 35 -9.70 9.35 -11.02
N LYS A 36 -8.39 9.08 -10.90
CA LYS A 36 -7.81 7.80 -11.30
C LYS A 36 -8.32 6.64 -10.45
N LEU A 37 -8.40 6.79 -9.13
CA LEU A 37 -8.92 5.76 -8.22
C LEU A 37 -10.39 5.43 -8.51
N VAL A 38 -11.25 6.46 -8.57
CA VAL A 38 -12.68 6.30 -8.81
C VAL A 38 -12.94 5.70 -10.20
N SER A 39 -12.26 6.17 -11.24
CA SER A 39 -12.46 5.64 -12.60
C SER A 39 -11.97 4.20 -12.76
N THR A 40 -10.88 3.82 -12.08
CA THR A 40 -10.31 2.47 -12.20
C THR A 40 -11.05 1.44 -11.35
N LEU A 41 -11.42 1.82 -10.12
CA LEU A 41 -11.95 0.90 -9.11
C LEU A 41 -13.47 1.02 -8.93
N GLY A 42 -14.06 2.18 -9.22
CA GLY A 42 -15.47 2.46 -8.89
C GLY A 42 -15.73 2.61 -7.38
N CYS A 43 -14.69 2.91 -6.60
CA CYS A 43 -14.74 2.99 -5.14
C CYS A 43 -15.03 4.41 -4.63
N LYS A 44 -15.26 4.53 -3.32
CA LYS A 44 -15.22 5.81 -2.59
C LYS A 44 -13.80 6.08 -2.10
N THR A 45 -13.44 7.34 -1.95
CA THR A 45 -12.09 7.77 -1.58
C THR A 45 -12.12 8.76 -0.43
N MET A 46 -11.08 8.71 0.40
CA MET A 46 -10.75 9.71 1.41
C MET A 46 -9.27 10.04 1.24
N LEU A 47 -9.00 11.15 0.57
CA LEU A 47 -7.66 11.67 0.34
C LEU A 47 -7.31 12.64 1.47
N LEU A 48 -6.31 12.30 2.28
CA LEU A 48 -5.93 13.03 3.49
C LEU A 48 -4.94 14.17 3.19
N ASP A 49 -4.23 14.10 2.06
CA ASP A 49 -3.30 15.11 1.59
C ASP A 49 -3.77 15.87 0.34
N LEU A 50 -3.16 17.04 0.12
CA LEU A 50 -3.35 17.85 -1.08
C LEU A 50 -2.51 17.37 -2.27
N TRP A 51 -1.32 16.84 -1.98
CA TRP A 51 -0.35 16.39 -2.98
C TRP A 51 0.18 15.00 -2.64
N TYR A 52 0.32 14.17 -3.66
CA TYR A 52 0.77 12.79 -3.54
C TYR A 52 2.04 12.58 -4.34
N LYS A 53 3.10 12.13 -3.68
CA LYS A 53 4.34 11.73 -4.34
C LYS A 53 4.14 10.36 -4.97
N VAL A 54 4.24 10.27 -6.30
CA VAL A 54 4.13 9.01 -7.05
C VAL A 54 5.49 8.56 -7.56
N ALA A 55 5.70 7.25 -7.59
CA ALA A 55 6.87 6.59 -8.15
C ALA A 55 6.46 5.63 -9.28
N ASP A 56 7.45 5.18 -10.07
CA ASP A 56 7.23 4.20 -11.13
C ASP A 56 7.07 2.77 -10.61
N LEU A 57 6.64 1.84 -11.48
CA LEU A 57 6.33 0.47 -11.06
C LEU A 57 7.57 -0.28 -10.56
N ASN A 58 8.74 0.00 -11.12
CA ASN A 58 9.97 -0.68 -10.71
C ASN A 58 10.36 -0.27 -9.30
N THR A 59 10.26 1.01 -9.00
CA THR A 59 10.49 1.55 -7.66
C THR A 59 9.50 0.95 -6.66
N TRP A 60 8.22 0.82 -7.01
CA TRP A 60 7.25 0.14 -6.15
C TRP A 60 7.56 -1.33 -5.91
N LYS A 61 8.06 -2.06 -6.92
CA LYS A 61 8.52 -3.45 -6.74
C LYS A 61 9.70 -3.52 -5.79
N GLU A 62 10.64 -2.57 -5.86
CA GLU A 62 11.77 -2.49 -4.93
C GLU A 62 11.29 -2.22 -3.50
N ILE A 63 10.38 -1.24 -3.31
CA ILE A 63 9.75 -0.94 -2.00
C ILE A 63 9.11 -2.20 -1.40
N ILE A 64 8.32 -2.92 -2.19
CA ILE A 64 7.64 -4.15 -1.77
C ILE A 64 8.67 -5.22 -1.39
N GLN A 65 9.72 -5.42 -2.21
CA GLN A 65 10.76 -6.41 -1.94
C GLN A 65 11.59 -6.11 -0.69
N SER A 66 11.81 -4.83 -0.37
CA SER A 66 12.55 -4.44 0.84
C SER A 66 11.68 -4.34 2.09
N ASP A 67 10.36 -4.28 1.95
CA ASP A 67 9.46 -4.39 3.08
C ASP A 67 9.43 -5.83 3.62
N THR A 68 9.71 -6.00 4.91
CA THR A 68 9.86 -7.33 5.53
C THR A 68 8.64 -7.73 6.36
N LEU A 69 7.53 -6.99 6.26
CA LEU A 69 6.38 -7.14 7.14
C LEU A 69 5.80 -8.55 7.14
N ASN A 70 5.61 -9.13 5.94
CA ASN A 70 5.13 -10.49 5.75
C ASN A 70 6.09 -11.58 6.28
N LEU A 71 7.40 -11.29 6.33
CA LEU A 71 8.41 -12.21 6.85
C LEU A 71 8.46 -12.21 8.38
N ILE A 72 8.26 -11.04 9.00
CA ILE A 72 8.44 -10.85 10.45
C ILE A 72 7.13 -10.94 11.24
N LYS A 73 5.98 -10.72 10.59
CA LYS A 73 4.65 -10.83 11.22
C LYS A 73 3.93 -12.06 10.73
N LYS A 74 3.11 -12.63 11.61
CA LYS A 74 2.18 -13.72 11.30
C LYS A 74 0.78 -13.21 11.55
N TRP A 75 -0.13 -13.57 10.64
CA TRP A 75 -1.54 -13.30 10.81
C TRP A 75 -2.06 -13.83 12.14
N LYS A 76 -2.79 -12.98 12.86
CA LYS A 76 -3.47 -13.32 14.11
C LYS A 76 -4.84 -12.65 14.09
N ARG A 77 -5.88 -13.48 14.06
CA ARG A 77 -7.28 -13.03 14.07
C ARG A 77 -7.51 -11.94 15.11
N ASP A 78 -8.10 -10.82 14.67
CA ASP A 78 -8.51 -9.68 15.50
C ASP A 78 -7.37 -8.98 16.28
N VAL A 79 -6.10 -9.25 15.96
CA VAL A 79 -4.92 -8.72 16.68
C VAL A 79 -3.85 -8.20 15.73
N PHE A 80 -3.58 -8.96 14.67
CA PHE A 80 -2.66 -8.59 13.60
C PHE A 80 -3.12 -9.30 12.33
N ASP A 81 -4.28 -8.91 11.84
CA ASP A 81 -4.90 -9.43 10.62
C ASP A 81 -4.85 -8.39 9.49
N CYS A 82 -5.72 -8.55 8.49
CA CYS A 82 -5.57 -7.94 7.17
C CYS A 82 -5.41 -6.41 7.20
N ASP A 83 -6.19 -5.73 8.04
CA ASP A 83 -6.16 -4.28 8.22
C ASP A 83 -4.86 -3.82 8.89
N ASN A 84 -4.36 -4.56 9.88
CA ASN A 84 -3.09 -4.23 10.52
C ASN A 84 -1.91 -4.37 9.54
N PHE A 85 -1.90 -5.39 8.69
CA PHE A 85 -0.89 -5.49 7.63
C PHE A 85 -0.97 -4.30 6.68
N ALA A 86 -2.17 -3.95 6.21
CA ALA A 86 -2.36 -2.85 5.27
C ALA A 86 -1.99 -1.48 5.86
N ILE A 87 -2.33 -1.23 7.13
CA ILE A 87 -1.99 0.00 7.86
C ILE A 87 -0.48 0.10 8.09
N VAL A 88 0.16 -0.97 8.54
CA VAL A 88 1.61 -0.96 8.80
C VAL A 88 2.38 -0.76 7.51
N PHE A 89 1.96 -1.37 6.40
CA PHE A 89 2.58 -1.13 5.10
C PHE A 89 2.52 0.35 4.67
N VAL A 90 1.35 1.00 4.77
CA VAL A 90 1.23 2.46 4.54
C VAL A 90 2.22 3.23 5.43
N GLY A 91 2.26 2.89 6.72
CA GLY A 91 3.18 3.50 7.67
C GLY A 91 4.65 3.36 7.26
N HIS A 92 5.09 2.15 6.89
CA HIS A 92 6.46 1.90 6.44
C HIS A 92 6.80 2.68 5.17
N VAL A 93 5.88 2.71 4.19
CA VAL A 93 6.09 3.43 2.93
C VAL A 93 6.25 4.93 3.19
N ASN A 94 5.31 5.52 3.92
CA ASN A 94 5.34 6.95 4.27
C ASN A 94 6.59 7.30 5.08
N GLU A 95 6.96 6.44 6.02
CA GLU A 95 8.05 6.68 6.96
C GLU A 95 9.44 6.51 6.32
N LEU A 96 9.66 5.45 5.55
CA LEU A 96 10.99 5.08 5.06
C LEU A 96 11.29 5.63 3.67
N TYR A 97 10.28 5.69 2.80
CA TYR A 97 10.45 6.01 1.38
C TYR A 97 9.94 7.42 1.04
N GLU A 98 9.23 8.07 1.98
CA GLU A 98 8.65 9.41 1.82
C GLU A 98 7.68 9.51 0.62
N ILE A 99 6.93 8.44 0.39
CA ILE A 99 5.87 8.33 -0.62
C ILE A 99 4.54 8.17 0.10
N ASN A 100 3.50 8.89 -0.34
CA ASN A 100 2.15 8.81 0.21
C ASN A 100 1.10 8.37 -0.84
N SER A 101 1.51 7.95 -2.05
CA SER A 101 0.59 7.43 -3.07
C SER A 101 0.20 5.95 -2.87
N VAL A 102 0.14 5.51 -1.61
CA VAL A 102 -0.37 4.21 -1.16
C VAL A 102 -1.53 4.44 -0.20
N GLY A 103 -2.61 3.69 -0.39
CA GLY A 103 -3.80 3.77 0.45
C GLY A 103 -4.11 2.46 1.15
N LEU A 104 -4.76 2.58 2.30
CA LEU A 104 -5.55 1.51 2.89
C LEU A 104 -6.81 1.32 2.06
N ALA A 105 -7.01 0.13 1.53
CA ALA A 105 -8.20 -0.26 0.79
C ALA A 105 -9.03 -1.24 1.63
N ILE A 106 -10.34 -1.02 1.65
CA ILE A 106 -11.32 -1.89 2.31
C ILE A 106 -12.31 -2.33 1.24
N GLY A 107 -12.58 -3.62 1.18
CA GLY A 107 -13.41 -4.17 0.12
C GLY A 107 -13.89 -5.58 0.38
N ARG A 108 -14.36 -6.21 -0.69
CA ARG A 108 -14.94 -7.54 -0.72
C ARG A 108 -14.07 -8.48 -1.54
N VAL A 109 -13.86 -9.68 -1.02
CA VAL A 109 -13.13 -10.75 -1.69
C VAL A 109 -14.09 -11.87 -2.09
N TYR A 110 -13.89 -12.39 -3.29
CA TYR A 110 -14.64 -13.52 -3.84
C TYR A 110 -13.66 -14.60 -4.31
N ASP A 111 -14.08 -15.85 -4.22
CA ASP A 111 -13.35 -16.96 -4.81
C ASP A 111 -13.43 -16.87 -6.34
N VAL A 112 -12.29 -16.95 -7.03
CA VAL A 112 -12.22 -16.74 -8.49
C VAL A 112 -12.94 -17.83 -9.29
N ASN A 113 -12.98 -19.06 -8.77
CA ASN A 113 -13.51 -20.22 -9.49
C ASN A 113 -15.03 -20.33 -9.35
N THR A 114 -15.55 -19.96 -8.18
CA THR A 114 -16.97 -20.11 -7.83
C THR A 114 -17.73 -18.79 -7.87
N GLY A 115 -17.03 -17.64 -7.84
CA GLY A 115 -17.62 -16.31 -7.72
C GLY A 115 -18.29 -16.05 -6.37
N LYS A 116 -18.17 -16.96 -5.41
CA LYS A 116 -18.81 -16.84 -4.10
C LYS A 116 -18.11 -15.78 -3.26
N PHE A 117 -18.91 -14.98 -2.56
CA PHE A 117 -18.41 -14.04 -1.57
C PHE A 117 -17.71 -14.79 -0.44
N VAL A 118 -16.46 -14.40 -0.15
CA VAL A 118 -15.63 -14.98 0.91
C VAL A 118 -15.72 -14.15 2.17
N GLY A 119 -15.61 -12.82 2.03
CA GLY A 119 -15.63 -11.91 3.17
C GLY A 119 -15.17 -10.51 2.81
N TYR A 120 -15.25 -9.63 3.81
CA TYR A 120 -14.59 -8.33 3.75
C TYR A 120 -13.11 -8.49 4.04
N HIS A 121 -12.29 -7.63 3.42
CA HIS A 121 -10.84 -7.69 3.52
C HIS A 121 -10.24 -6.30 3.45
N ALA A 122 -9.13 -6.12 4.15
CA ALA A 122 -8.32 -4.91 4.06
C ALA A 122 -6.96 -5.23 3.43
N PHE A 123 -6.54 -4.36 2.52
CA PHE A 123 -5.36 -4.52 1.68
C PHE A 123 -4.90 -3.14 1.24
N ASN A 124 -3.99 -3.03 0.27
CA ASN A 124 -3.52 -1.74 -0.20
C ASN A 124 -3.87 -1.48 -1.66
N VAL A 125 -4.00 -0.19 -1.97
CA VAL A 125 -4.03 0.30 -3.34
C VAL A 125 -2.84 1.23 -3.53
N ILE A 126 -2.12 1.04 -4.63
CA ILE A 126 -0.92 1.79 -4.97
C ILE A 126 -1.18 2.56 -6.26
N VAL A 127 -0.89 3.85 -6.27
CA VAL A 127 -0.92 4.69 -7.47
C VAL A 127 0.51 4.88 -7.98
N VAL A 128 0.71 4.51 -9.23
CA VAL A 128 2.01 4.38 -9.91
C VAL A 128 2.04 5.33 -11.09
N LYS A 129 3.21 5.90 -11.41
CA LYS A 129 3.43 6.68 -12.63
C LYS A 129 4.06 5.77 -13.70
N GLU A 130 3.37 5.58 -14.83
CA GLU A 130 3.86 4.78 -15.95
C GLU A 130 3.64 5.54 -17.26
N GLY A 131 4.70 5.74 -18.05
CA GLY A 131 4.57 6.29 -19.41
C GLY A 131 3.91 7.69 -19.51
N GLY A 132 3.96 8.49 -18.44
CA GLY A 132 3.31 9.81 -18.38
C GLY A 132 1.93 9.80 -17.71
N ASP A 133 1.29 8.64 -17.61
CA ASP A 133 -0.01 8.45 -16.99
C ASP A 133 0.10 7.83 -15.59
N LEU A 134 -1.00 7.88 -14.84
CA LEU A 134 -1.13 7.14 -13.59
C LEU A 134 -1.75 5.78 -13.85
N GLU A 135 -1.31 4.78 -13.10
CA GLU A 135 -1.90 3.45 -13.04
C GLU A 135 -2.17 3.08 -11.59
N VAL A 136 -3.16 2.18 -11.39
CA VAL A 136 -3.57 1.74 -10.05
C VAL A 136 -3.28 0.26 -9.94
N TYR A 137 -2.75 -0.16 -8.80
CA TYR A 137 -2.48 -1.55 -8.47
C TYR A 137 -3.15 -1.92 -7.15
N VAL A 138 -3.63 -3.14 -7.07
CA VAL A 138 -4.04 -3.78 -5.80
C VAL A 138 -2.84 -4.56 -5.27
N TYR A 139 -2.53 -4.36 -3.99
CA TYR A 139 -1.42 -4.97 -3.29
C TYR A 139 -1.90 -5.73 -2.05
N GLU A 140 -1.47 -6.99 -1.91
CA GLU A 140 -1.70 -7.85 -0.75
C GLU A 140 -0.42 -7.92 0.12
N PRO A 141 -0.36 -7.16 1.22
CA PRO A 141 0.83 -7.07 2.08
C PRO A 141 1.15 -8.35 2.86
N GLN A 142 0.28 -9.35 2.86
CA GLN A 142 0.55 -10.64 3.51
C GLN A 142 1.33 -11.60 2.62
N THR A 143 1.29 -11.41 1.30
CA THR A 143 1.87 -12.34 0.32
C THR A 143 2.72 -11.65 -0.74
N ASP A 144 2.92 -10.34 -0.61
CA ASP A 144 3.52 -9.43 -1.59
C ASP A 144 2.86 -9.50 -2.97
N GLY A 145 1.57 -9.88 -3.01
CA GLY A 145 0.83 -10.04 -4.25
C GLY A 145 0.52 -8.68 -4.86
N LEU A 146 0.89 -8.46 -6.12
CA LEU A 146 0.63 -7.20 -6.81
C LEU A 146 -0.07 -7.46 -8.15
N ALA A 147 -1.17 -6.77 -8.41
CA ALA A 147 -1.91 -6.87 -9.67
C ALA A 147 -2.39 -5.51 -10.15
N LYS A 148 -2.33 -5.28 -11.47
CA LYS A 148 -2.90 -4.07 -12.07
C LYS A 148 -4.40 -4.04 -11.80
N ALA A 149 -4.87 -2.92 -11.28
CA ALA A 149 -6.21 -2.81 -10.77
C ALA A 149 -7.26 -2.64 -11.87
N SER A 150 -8.45 -3.13 -11.58
CA SER A 150 -9.69 -2.85 -12.29
C SER A 150 -10.85 -2.90 -11.29
N LYS A 151 -12.09 -2.72 -11.76
CA LYS A 151 -13.30 -2.83 -10.90
C LYS A 151 -13.36 -4.15 -10.11
N ARG A 152 -12.89 -5.25 -10.71
CA ARG A 152 -12.69 -6.54 -10.04
C ARG A 152 -11.28 -7.03 -10.33
N THR A 153 -10.38 -6.89 -9.36
CA THR A 153 -8.97 -7.23 -9.56
C THR A 153 -8.73 -8.68 -9.17
N LYS A 154 -8.27 -9.50 -10.12
CA LYS A 154 -7.81 -10.87 -9.82
C LYS A 154 -6.41 -10.80 -9.22
N LEU A 155 -6.25 -11.38 -8.04
CA LEU A 155 -4.95 -11.56 -7.39
C LEU A 155 -4.89 -12.96 -6.77
N GLY A 156 -4.01 -13.81 -7.30
CA GLY A 156 -4.00 -15.24 -6.96
C GLY A 156 -5.34 -15.91 -7.28
N ASN A 157 -5.92 -16.57 -6.27
CA ASN A 157 -7.20 -17.30 -6.35
C ASN A 157 -8.42 -16.44 -5.98
N TRP A 158 -8.22 -15.13 -5.81
CA TRP A 158 -9.22 -14.22 -5.27
C TRP A 158 -9.54 -13.11 -6.27
N LEU A 159 -10.79 -12.65 -6.23
CA LEU A 159 -11.26 -11.44 -6.89
C LEU A 159 -11.54 -10.37 -5.84
N TYR A 160 -10.85 -9.24 -5.96
CA TYR A 160 -10.96 -8.11 -5.06
C TYR A 160 -11.86 -7.04 -5.68
N GLU A 161 -12.87 -6.60 -4.92
CA GLU A 161 -13.68 -5.41 -5.20
C GLU A 161 -13.39 -4.36 -4.13
N VAL A 162 -12.96 -3.16 -4.54
CA VAL A 162 -12.62 -2.08 -3.62
C VAL A 162 -13.87 -1.23 -3.35
N ASP A 163 -14.26 -1.11 -2.08
CA ASP A 163 -15.39 -0.26 -1.68
C ASP A 163 -14.90 1.14 -1.24
N TRP A 164 -13.81 1.18 -0.48
CA TRP A 164 -13.20 2.41 0.04
C TRP A 164 -11.68 2.40 -0.11
N VAL A 165 -11.11 3.57 -0.37
CA VAL A 165 -9.67 3.84 -0.26
C VAL A 165 -9.46 5.05 0.64
N ILE A 166 -8.61 4.91 1.66
CA ILE A 166 -8.11 6.00 2.50
C ILE A 166 -6.62 6.14 2.17
N MET A 167 -6.17 7.32 1.73
CA MET A 167 -4.81 7.54 1.24
C MET A 167 -4.25 8.86 1.76
N GLY A 168 -2.99 8.81 2.23
CA GLY A 168 -2.23 9.91 2.82
C GLY A 168 -1.26 9.40 3.87
#